data_AF-J0R627-F1
#
_entry.id   AF-J0R627-F1
#
_cell.length_a   1.000
_cell.length_b   1.000
_cell.length_c   1.000
_cell.angle_alpha   90.00
_cell.angle_beta   90.00
_cell.angle_gamma   90.00
#
_symmetry.space_group_name_H-M   'P 1'
#
loop_
_entity.id
_entity.type
_entity.pdbx_description
1 polymer ?
#
loop_
_entity_poly.entity_id
_entity_poly.type
_entity_poly.pdbx_seq_one_letter_code
_entity_poly.pdbx_strand_id
1 'polypeptide(L)'
;MTYSNSRLVRDLGRPTAVRSEACANGQNQISNVIPCHRVIGAVGPLTGYSGGLWRKEWLLRHEKKFCLIAWLAIFSSLAYEKLS
;
A
#
# COMPACT_ATOMS: atom_id res chain seq x y z
N MET A 1 4.91 -0.16 0.13
CA MET A 1 4.59 -1.50 0.69
C MET A 1 3.08 -1.68 0.69
N THR A 2 2.56 -2.87 0.38
CA THR A 2 1.11 -3.16 0.33
C THR A 2 0.78 -4.44 1.10
N TYR A 3 -0.43 -4.52 1.66
CA TYR A 3 -0.96 -5.67 2.39
C TYR A 3 -2.24 -6.17 1.74
N SER A 4 -2.51 -7.48 1.84
CA SER A 4 -3.80 -8.03 1.44
C SER A 4 -4.78 -8.08 2.62
N ASN A 5 -6.06 -7.80 2.38
CA ASN A 5 -7.13 -7.97 3.37
C ASN A 5 -7.06 -9.37 4.02
N SER A 6 -6.85 -10.41 3.19
CA SER A 6 -6.74 -11.81 3.63
C SER A 6 -5.56 -12.07 4.56
N ARG A 7 -4.42 -11.40 4.35
CA ARG A 7 -3.24 -11.52 5.21
C ARG A 7 -3.50 -10.85 6.55
N LEU A 8 -4.05 -9.64 6.55
CA LEU A 8 -4.35 -8.90 7.78
C LEU A 8 -5.27 -9.70 8.70
N VAL A 9 -6.39 -10.21 8.18
CA VAL A 9 -7.32 -10.94 9.04
C VAL A 9 -6.78 -12.29 9.51
N ARG A 10 -5.90 -12.93 8.72
CA ARG A 10 -5.20 -14.16 9.14
C ARG A 10 -4.20 -13.86 10.27
N ASP A 11 -3.41 -12.80 10.12
CA ASP A 11 -2.43 -12.39 11.12
C ASP A 11 -3.13 -11.94 12.43
N LEU A 12 -4.38 -11.48 12.34
CA LEU A 12 -5.26 -11.17 13.48
C LEU A 12 -6.03 -12.38 14.05
N GLY A 13 -5.82 -13.59 13.55
CA GLY A 13 -6.53 -14.80 14.00
C GLY A 13 -8.02 -14.85 13.64
N ARG A 14 -8.46 -14.06 12.65
CA ARG A 14 -9.85 -13.95 12.19
C ARG A 14 -9.99 -14.23 10.68
N PRO A 15 -9.56 -15.40 10.16
CA PRO A 15 -9.47 -15.65 8.72
C PRO A 15 -10.80 -15.52 7.94
N THR A 16 -11.95 -15.63 8.61
CA THR A 16 -13.29 -15.48 8.01
C THR A 16 -13.73 -14.02 7.85
N ALA A 17 -13.02 -13.06 8.44
CA ALA A 17 -13.39 -11.64 8.47
C ALA A 17 -12.95 -10.84 7.23
N VAL A 18 -12.52 -11.49 6.14
CA VAL A 18 -11.97 -10.80 4.94
C VAL A 18 -12.95 -9.78 4.37
N ARG A 19 -14.24 -10.15 4.24
CA ARG A 19 -15.25 -9.29 3.60
C ARG A 19 -15.64 -8.11 4.48
N SER A 20 -15.77 -8.32 5.79
CA SER A 20 -16.08 -7.25 6.73
C SER A 20 -14.93 -6.28 6.88
N GLU A 21 -13.68 -6.77 6.94
CA GLU A 21 -12.48 -5.94 6.96
C GLU A 21 -12.34 -5.12 5.67
N ALA A 22 -12.54 -5.74 4.49
CA ALA A 22 -12.49 -5.03 3.22
C ALA A 22 -13.56 -3.92 3.11
N CYS A 23 -14.77 -4.17 3.66
CA CYS A 23 -15.83 -3.17 3.72
C CYS A 23 -15.44 -2.01 4.65
N ALA A 24 -14.93 -2.31 5.84
CA ALA A 24 -14.45 -1.30 6.79
C ALA A 24 -13.31 -0.46 6.22
N ASN A 25 -12.34 -1.09 5.55
CA ASN A 25 -11.25 -0.39 4.86
C ASN A 25 -11.76 0.54 3.75
N GLY A 26 -12.77 0.10 2.98
CA GLY A 26 -13.40 0.92 1.95
C GLY A 26 -14.20 2.12 2.48
N GLN A 27 -14.71 2.01 3.72
CA GLN A 27 -15.48 3.05 4.41
C GLN A 27 -14.61 4.05 5.20
N ASN A 28 -13.29 3.90 5.20
CA ASN A 28 -12.41 4.79 5.94
C ASN A 28 -12.53 6.24 5.45
N GLN A 29 -13.06 7.13 6.30
CA GLN A 29 -13.30 8.55 6.00
C GLN A 29 -12.04 9.43 6.16
N ILE A 30 -10.96 8.90 6.74
CA ILE A 30 -9.69 9.61 6.97
C ILE A 30 -8.62 9.04 6.02
N SER A 31 -8.94 9.09 4.73
CA SER A 31 -8.15 8.49 3.65
C SER A 31 -6.93 9.38 3.34
N ASN A 32 -5.89 9.28 4.17
CA ASN A 32 -4.52 9.79 3.96
C ASN A 32 -3.69 9.57 5.23
N VAL A 33 -4.28 9.82 6.40
CA VAL A 33 -3.65 9.55 7.71
C VAL A 33 -3.66 8.06 8.01
N ILE A 34 -4.80 7.41 7.79
CA ILE A 34 -4.92 5.95 7.82
C ILE A 34 -4.65 5.45 6.39
N PRO A 35 -3.57 4.69 6.15
CA PRO A 35 -3.11 4.31 4.81
C PRO A 35 -3.93 3.15 4.20
N CYS A 36 -5.26 3.28 4.19
CA CYS A 36 -6.22 2.32 3.64
C CYS A 36 -6.00 2.02 2.14
N HIS A 37 -5.32 2.91 1.40
CA HIS A 37 -4.89 2.67 0.02
C HIS A 37 -3.82 1.58 -0.11
N ARG A 38 -3.06 1.30 0.96
CA ARG A 38 -2.05 0.23 1.00
C ARG A 38 -2.64 -1.16 1.22
N VAL A 39 -3.91 -1.25 1.62
CA VAL A 39 -4.63 -2.51 1.78
C VAL A 39 -5.45 -2.81 0.53
N ILE A 40 -5.17 -3.97 -0.07
CA ILE A 40 -5.69 -4.38 -1.38
C ILE A 40 -6.27 -5.81 -1.34
N GLY A 41 -7.06 -6.17 -2.35
CA GLY A 41 -7.49 -7.55 -2.55
C GLY A 41 -6.29 -8.46 -2.82
N ALA A 42 -6.40 -9.74 -2.47
CA ALA A 42 -5.34 -10.72 -2.74
C ALA A 42 -5.20 -11.02 -4.24
N VAL A 43 -6.32 -10.96 -4.97
CA VAL A 43 -6.41 -11.20 -6.41
C VAL A 43 -7.43 -10.23 -6.99
N GLY A 44 -7.21 -9.79 -8.23
CA GLY A 44 -8.15 -8.94 -8.97
C GLY A 44 -7.84 -7.45 -8.92
N PRO A 45 -8.72 -6.62 -9.50
CA PRO A 45 -8.49 -5.19 -9.65
C PRO A 45 -8.58 -4.46 -8.30
N LEU A 46 -8.04 -3.22 -8.27
CA LEU A 46 -8.22 -2.32 -7.14
C LEU A 46 -9.69 -2.01 -6.93
N THR A 47 -10.16 -2.21 -5.71
CA THR A 47 -11.54 -1.95 -5.29
C THR A 47 -11.55 -1.19 -3.97
N GLY A 48 -12.71 -0.62 -3.63
CA GLY A 48 -12.99 -0.04 -2.31
C GLY A 48 -12.05 1.09 -1.91
N TYR A 49 -12.46 2.34 -2.18
CA TYR A 49 -11.77 3.51 -1.65
C TYR A 49 -12.71 4.72 -1.64
N SER A 50 -12.99 5.25 -0.45
CA SER A 50 -13.83 6.43 -0.23
C SER A 50 -13.36 7.67 -0.99
N GLY A 51 -12.04 7.83 -1.18
CA GLY A 51 -11.46 8.92 -1.97
C GLY A 51 -11.44 8.71 -3.49
N GLY A 52 -12.09 7.67 -4.01
CA GLY A 52 -12.09 7.29 -5.43
C GLY A 52 -10.88 6.44 -5.86
N LEU A 53 -11.12 5.44 -6.72
CA LEU A 53 -10.08 4.48 -7.14
C LEU A 53 -8.87 5.14 -7.82
N TRP A 54 -9.09 6.22 -8.56
CA TRP A 54 -8.01 6.99 -9.21
C TRP A 54 -6.99 7.51 -8.18
N ARG A 55 -7.47 7.94 -7.00
CA ARG A 55 -6.63 8.48 -5.93
C ARG A 55 -5.85 7.37 -5.24
N LYS A 56 -6.48 6.22 -4.99
CA LYS A 56 -5.82 5.01 -4.48
C LYS A 56 -4.67 4.58 -5.40
N GLU A 57 -4.92 4.55 -6.71
CA GLU A 57 -3.90 4.22 -7.69
C GLU A 57 -2.77 5.25 -7.75
N TRP A 58 -3.11 6.55 -7.75
CA TRP A 58 -2.12 7.62 -7.74
C TRP A 58 -1.20 7.53 -6.52
N LEU A 59 -1.75 7.35 -5.31
CA LEU A 59 -0.98 7.23 -4.06
C LEU A 59 -0.02 6.04 -4.11
N LEU A 60 -0.50 4.87 -4.56
CA LEU A 60 0.35 3.68 -4.69
C LEU A 60 1.51 3.88 -5.68
N ARG A 61 1.25 4.55 -6.80
CA ARG A 61 2.31 4.89 -7.78
C ARG A 61 3.28 5.92 -7.21
N HIS A 62 2.77 6.93 -6.52
CA HIS A 62 3.56 8.01 -5.94
C HIS A 62 4.53 7.47 -4.87
N GLU A 63 4.04 6.63 -3.96
CA GLU A 63 4.87 5.98 -2.93
C GLU A 63 5.96 5.07 -3.51
N LYS A 64 5.66 4.34 -4.61
CA LYS A 64 6.66 3.52 -5.30
C LYS A 64 7.79 4.35 -5.90
N LYS A 65 7.49 5.54 -6.43
CA LYS A 65 8.52 6.45 -6.99
C LYS A 65 9.49 6.94 -5.93
N PHE A 66 9.00 7.27 -4.72
CA PHE A 66 9.88 7.68 -3.62
C PHE A 66 10.87 6.60 -3.21
N CYS A 67 10.44 5.34 -3.20
CA CYS A 67 11.34 4.22 -2.93
C CYS A 67 12.43 4.09 -4.00
N LEU A 68 12.10 4.33 -5.27
CA LEU A 68 13.05 4.21 -6.38
C LEU A 68 14.09 5.34 -6.36
N ILE A 69 13.67 6.58 -6.14
CA ILE A 69 14.56 7.75 -6.10
C ILE A 69 15.51 7.64 -4.91
N ALA A 70 14.99 7.29 -3.73
CA ALA A 70 15.83 7.10 -2.54
C ALA A 70 16.85 5.97 -2.75
N TRP A 71 16.44 4.86 -3.38
CA TRP A 71 17.34 3.74 -3.67
C TRP A 71 18.42 4.11 -4.68
N LEU A 72 18.07 4.80 -5.77
CA LEU A 72 19.05 5.25 -6.77
C LEU A 72 20.03 6.25 -6.16
N ALA A 73 19.56 7.20 -5.35
CA ALA A 73 20.43 8.16 -4.66
C ALA A 73 21.42 7.45 -3.73
N ILE A 74 20.94 6.50 -2.92
CA ILE A 74 21.79 5.73 -2.00
C ILE A 74 22.77 4.84 -2.79
N PHE A 75 22.31 4.14 -3.82
CA PHE A 75 23.15 3.27 -4.63
C PHE A 75 24.23 4.05 -5.37
N SER A 76 23.90 5.21 -5.95
CA SER A 76 24.88 6.10 -6.58
C SER A 76 25.91 6.59 -5.56
N SER A 77 25.49 7.06 -4.38
CA SER A 77 26.42 7.49 -3.33
C SER A 77 27.35 6.36 -2.84
N LEU A 78 26.82 5.16 -2.62
CA LEU A 78 27.62 3.99 -2.24
C LEU A 78 28.55 3.50 -3.36
N ALA A 79 28.14 3.66 -4.63
CA ALA A 79 28.99 3.36 -5.78
C ALA A 79 30.13 4.37 -5.91
N TYR A 80 29.86 5.66 -5.68
CA TYR A 80 30.88 6.71 -5.65
C TYR A 80 31.93 6.48 -4.55
N GLU A 81 31.53 6.12 -3.33
CA GLU A 81 32.47 5.81 -2.23
C GLU A 81 33.36 4.59 -2.49
N LYS A 82 32.93 3.62 -3.30
CA LYS A 82 33.74 2.45 -3.66
C LYS A 82 34.67 2.66 -4.86
N LEU A 83 34.52 3.78 -5.57
CA LEU A 83 35.35 4.19 -6.69
C LEU A 83 36.44 5.21 -6.30
N SER A 84 36.40 5.72 -5.06
CA SER A 84 37.42 6.56 -4.41
C SER A 84 38.31 5.74 -3.48
#